data_AF-A0A365K2W7-F1
#
_entry.id   AF-A0A365K2W7-F1
#
_cell.length_a   1.000
_cell.length_b   1.000
_cell.length_c   1.000
_cell.angle_alpha   90.00
_cell.angle_beta   90.00
_cell.angle_gamma   90.00
#
_symmetry.space_group_name_H-M   'P 1'
#
loop_
_entity.id
_entity.type
_entity.pdbx_description
1 polymer ?
#
loop_
_entity_poly.entity_id
_entity_poly.type
_entity_poly.pdbx_seq_one_letter_code
_entity_poly.pdbx_strand_id
1 'polypeptide(L)'
;MKRNAYVFATACLVGIAGALAGCSSEETANADGEQVIRVGTQNDYPPFAFADDDNQLTGYDVDMMKAVDEQLDGYTFEYVAVPWDSMFLALESNKIQAIADQVAKTPERQEKYLFTDESYFAAETVIAVKEGREDIQTIEDLEGKAVGALAGDSYTLLLEEYNETAAEPIELKYSESGNPSEILQDVQNGRVDAYVNDPIMMNAVLEKNELGVEIVGQPLVNDDMGIVLKDEEKGKELKALIDPILKQLKEDGTLSELSEKWTGGDYIPE
;
A
#
# COMPACT_ATOMS: atom_id res chain seq x y z
N MET A 1 -42.50 -55.19 59.24
CA MET A 1 -42.51 -53.71 59.41
C MET A 1 -42.01 -53.13 58.08
N LYS A 2 -42.89 -52.56 57.25
CA LYS A 2 -43.08 -51.09 57.01
C LYS A 2 -41.79 -50.42 56.51
N ARG A 3 -41.71 -49.58 55.46
CA ARG A 3 -42.64 -48.96 54.51
C ARG A 3 -41.77 -48.21 53.48
N ASN A 4 -42.33 -47.92 52.31
CA ASN A 4 -41.90 -46.92 51.30
C ASN A 4 -41.27 -45.63 51.86
N ALA A 5 -40.45 -44.93 51.06
CA ALA A 5 -40.75 -43.55 50.63
C ALA A 5 -39.73 -42.97 49.64
N TYR A 6 -40.28 -42.14 48.77
CA TYR A 6 -39.70 -41.30 47.71
C TYR A 6 -39.11 -39.98 48.25
N VAL A 7 -38.19 -39.40 47.43
CA VAL A 7 -37.98 -37.95 47.16
C VAL A 7 -37.42 -37.07 48.29
N PHE A 8 -36.29 -36.41 48.03
CA PHE A 8 -36.22 -34.94 47.97
C PHE A 8 -34.98 -34.48 47.19
N ALA A 9 -35.24 -33.58 46.22
CA ALA A 9 -34.26 -32.88 45.43
C ALA A 9 -33.40 -31.95 46.30
N THR A 10 -32.11 -31.84 45.99
CA THR A 10 -31.35 -30.64 46.29
C THR A 10 -30.42 -30.36 45.12
N ALA A 11 -30.82 -29.37 44.32
CA ALA A 11 -30.01 -28.79 43.28
C ALA A 11 -28.80 -28.10 43.92
N CYS A 12 -27.60 -28.61 43.67
CA CYS A 12 -26.38 -27.83 43.80
C CYS A 12 -26.04 -27.26 42.42
N LEU A 13 -26.61 -26.08 42.15
CA LEU A 13 -26.04 -25.10 41.23
C LEU A 13 -24.62 -24.77 41.73
N VAL A 14 -23.62 -25.41 41.15
CA VAL A 14 -22.24 -24.90 41.21
C VAL A 14 -22.15 -23.88 40.09
N GLY A 15 -22.13 -22.60 40.49
CA GLY A 15 -22.01 -21.47 39.60
C GLY A 15 -20.73 -21.56 38.78
N ILE A 16 -20.88 -21.66 37.47
CA ILE A 16 -19.86 -21.26 36.50
C ILE A 16 -19.87 -19.74 36.53
N ALA A 17 -19.05 -19.17 37.42
CA ALA A 17 -18.74 -17.75 37.42
C ALA A 17 -17.86 -17.45 36.20
N GLY A 18 -18.21 -16.39 35.49
CA GLY A 18 -17.77 -16.11 34.13
C GLY A 18 -16.27 -16.03 33.93
N ALA A 19 -15.84 -16.62 32.82
CA ALA A 19 -14.84 -16.02 31.95
C ALA A 19 -15.56 -15.66 30.65
N LEU A 20 -16.34 -14.58 30.69
CA LEU A 20 -16.59 -13.79 29.49
C LEU A 20 -15.26 -13.04 29.24
N ALA A 21 -14.29 -13.73 28.65
CA ALA A 21 -13.21 -13.06 27.96
C ALA A 21 -13.87 -12.40 26.76
N GLY A 22 -14.21 -11.12 26.91
CA GLY A 22 -14.53 -10.29 25.76
C GLY A 22 -13.35 -10.35 24.80
N CYS A 23 -13.62 -10.48 23.51
CA CYS A 23 -12.65 -10.14 22.47
C CYS A 23 -12.32 -8.66 22.59
N SER A 24 -11.47 -8.28 23.54
CA SER A 24 -10.57 -7.16 23.31
C SER A 24 -9.49 -7.71 22.40
N SER A 25 -9.25 -7.03 21.28
CA SER A 25 -8.06 -7.22 20.45
C SER A 25 -6.82 -7.25 21.34
N GLU A 26 -6.32 -8.44 21.67
CA GLU A 26 -5.06 -8.60 22.40
C GLU A 26 -3.96 -8.02 21.51
N GLU A 27 -3.30 -7.00 22.02
CA GLU A 27 -2.06 -6.48 21.43
C GLU A 27 -1.05 -7.62 21.44
N THR A 28 -0.64 -8.03 20.23
CA THR A 28 0.32 -9.12 20.07
C THR A 28 1.69 -8.54 20.40
N ALA A 29 2.32 -9.07 21.46
CA ALA A 29 3.69 -8.71 21.80
C ALA A 29 4.68 -9.78 21.27
N ASN A 30 5.86 -9.36 20.86
CA ASN A 30 6.94 -10.26 20.46
C ASN A 30 7.62 -10.91 21.69
N ALA A 31 8.65 -11.73 21.46
CA ALA A 31 9.36 -12.44 22.53
C ALA A 31 10.05 -11.51 23.54
N ASP A 32 10.35 -10.27 23.13
CA ASP A 32 11.01 -9.24 23.92
C ASP A 32 10.01 -8.31 24.64
N GLY A 33 8.71 -8.53 24.44
CA GLY A 33 7.62 -7.78 25.07
C GLY A 33 7.24 -6.50 24.32
N GLU A 34 7.77 -6.28 23.12
CA GLU A 34 7.43 -5.15 22.25
C GLU A 34 6.11 -5.43 21.53
N GLN A 35 5.30 -4.39 21.35
CA GLN A 35 4.04 -4.50 20.65
C GLN A 35 4.26 -4.59 19.13
N VAL A 36 3.69 -5.62 18.51
CA VAL A 36 3.80 -5.85 17.06
C VAL A 36 2.80 -4.97 16.32
N ILE A 37 3.31 -4.21 15.35
CA ILE A 37 2.52 -3.42 14.40
C ILE A 37 2.67 -4.07 13.03
N ARG A 38 1.56 -4.55 12.47
CA ARG A 38 1.57 -5.15 11.13
C ARG A 38 1.50 -4.05 10.08
N VAL A 39 2.51 -3.98 9.22
CA VAL A 39 2.63 -3.02 8.13
C VAL A 39 2.29 -3.75 6.82
N GLY A 40 1.23 -3.32 6.15
CA GLY A 40 0.90 -3.82 4.82
C GLY A 40 1.79 -3.20 3.75
N THR A 41 2.27 -4.04 2.84
CA THR A 41 3.08 -3.67 1.68
C THR A 41 2.86 -4.68 0.56
N GLN A 42 3.07 -4.31 -0.70
CA GLN A 42 3.00 -5.25 -1.83
C GLN A 42 4.26 -6.12 -1.93
N ASN A 43 4.19 -7.14 -2.78
CA ASN A 43 5.33 -8.00 -3.12
C ASN A 43 5.70 -7.95 -4.61
N ASP A 44 5.06 -7.07 -5.37
CA ASP A 44 5.12 -7.00 -6.82
C ASP A 44 5.21 -5.56 -7.39
N TYR A 45 5.70 -4.61 -6.59
CA TYR A 45 5.87 -3.20 -6.93
C TYR A 45 7.33 -2.72 -6.78
N PRO A 46 8.29 -3.29 -7.54
CA PRO A 46 9.70 -2.89 -7.45
C PRO A 46 9.92 -1.47 -8.00
N PRO A 47 10.92 -0.71 -7.51
CA PRO A 47 11.84 -1.05 -6.43
C PRO A 47 11.31 -0.66 -5.04
N PHE A 48 10.03 -0.31 -4.91
CA PHE A 48 9.46 0.25 -3.68
C PHE A 48 9.03 -0.82 -2.67
N ALA A 49 8.25 -1.79 -3.12
CA ALA A 49 7.64 -2.84 -2.30
C ALA A 49 7.57 -4.14 -3.09
N PHE A 50 8.54 -5.04 -2.88
CA PHE A 50 8.62 -6.29 -3.64
C PHE A 50 9.24 -7.42 -2.83
N ALA A 51 9.05 -8.66 -3.30
CA ALA A 51 9.78 -9.81 -2.78
C ALA A 51 11.10 -10.02 -3.55
N ASP A 52 12.20 -10.18 -2.82
CA ASP A 52 13.49 -10.58 -3.40
C ASP A 52 13.52 -12.06 -3.81
N ASP A 53 14.67 -12.51 -4.33
CA ASP A 53 14.88 -13.89 -4.77
C ASP A 53 14.74 -14.93 -3.63
N ASP A 54 14.89 -14.50 -2.37
CA ASP A 54 14.70 -15.30 -1.16
C ASP A 54 13.26 -15.19 -0.60
N ASN A 55 12.35 -14.57 -1.35
CA ASN A 55 10.96 -14.27 -0.98
C ASN A 55 10.83 -13.39 0.29
N GLN A 56 11.84 -12.58 0.60
CA GLN A 56 11.76 -11.59 1.67
C GLN A 56 11.22 -10.28 1.12
N LEU A 57 10.31 -9.65 1.87
CA LEU A 57 9.81 -8.33 1.52
C LEU A 57 10.93 -7.29 1.68
N THR A 58 11.13 -6.50 0.63
CA THR A 58 12.18 -5.50 0.53
C THR A 58 11.74 -4.37 -0.42
N GLY A 59 12.65 -3.45 -0.69
CA GLY A 59 12.41 -2.23 -1.43
C GLY A 59 12.44 -0.99 -0.55
N TYR A 60 12.30 0.17 -1.20
CA TYR A 60 12.38 1.47 -0.54
C TYR A 60 11.40 1.61 0.64
N ASP A 61 10.13 1.25 0.46
CA ASP A 61 9.08 1.44 1.47
C ASP A 61 9.34 0.56 2.70
N VAL A 62 9.79 -0.67 2.47
CA VAL A 62 10.13 -1.62 3.52
C VAL A 62 11.40 -1.19 4.27
N ASP A 63 12.45 -0.77 3.56
CA ASP A 63 13.70 -0.33 4.20
C ASP A 63 13.53 1.01 4.94
N MET A 64 12.69 1.92 4.43
CA MET A 64 12.30 3.14 5.14
C MET A 64 11.56 2.80 6.44
N MET A 65 10.60 1.87 6.39
CA MET A 65 9.90 1.43 7.60
C MET A 65 10.81 0.70 8.59
N LYS A 66 11.84 -0.02 8.13
CA LYS A 66 12.87 -0.60 9.02
C LYS A 66 13.69 0.48 9.71
N ALA A 67 14.05 1.55 9.01
CA ALA A 67 14.74 2.69 9.62
C ALA A 67 13.88 3.39 10.68
N VAL A 68 12.55 3.43 10.48
CA VAL A 68 11.60 3.88 11.52
C VAL A 68 11.58 2.91 12.71
N ASP A 69 11.50 1.60 12.45
CA ASP A 69 11.45 0.55 13.47
C ASP A 69 12.70 0.57 14.38
N GLU A 70 13.89 0.80 13.81
CA GLU A 70 15.15 0.91 14.55
C GLU A 70 15.19 2.04 15.59
N GLN A 71 14.34 3.06 15.45
CA GLN A 71 14.24 4.18 16.38
C GLN A 71 12.98 4.12 17.25
N LEU A 72 12.15 3.09 17.09
CA LEU A 72 10.87 2.98 17.75
C LEU A 72 10.97 2.19 19.05
N ASP A 73 10.78 2.86 20.19
CA ASP A 73 10.85 2.21 21.50
C ASP A 73 9.56 1.43 21.84
N GLY A 74 9.70 0.14 22.15
CA GLY A 74 8.61 -0.69 22.69
C GLY A 74 7.65 -1.27 21.65
N TYR A 75 7.95 -1.12 20.37
CA TYR A 75 7.21 -1.67 19.25
C TYR A 75 8.16 -2.38 18.28
N THR A 76 7.60 -3.25 17.45
CA THR A 76 8.32 -3.83 16.31
C THR A 76 7.39 -3.92 15.10
N PHE A 77 7.94 -3.81 13.89
CA PHE A 77 7.16 -3.93 12.66
C PHE A 77 7.20 -5.35 12.07
N GLU A 78 6.02 -5.89 11.79
CA GLU A 78 5.85 -7.11 11.00
C GLU A 78 5.31 -6.75 9.62
N TYR A 79 6.06 -7.04 8.57
CA TYR A 79 5.64 -6.77 7.19
C TYR A 79 4.72 -7.86 6.66
N VAL A 80 3.56 -7.46 6.16
CA VAL A 80 2.55 -8.37 5.62
C VAL A 80 2.36 -8.06 4.15
N ALA A 81 2.66 -9.04 3.30
CA ALA A 81 2.35 -8.97 1.87
C ALA A 81 0.83 -8.94 1.67
N VAL A 82 0.31 -7.87 1.08
CA VAL A 82 -1.12 -7.71 0.79
C VAL A 82 -1.29 -7.23 -0.66
N PRO A 83 -2.12 -7.91 -1.48
CA PRO A 83 -2.45 -7.40 -2.82
C PRO A 83 -3.11 -6.03 -2.75
N TRP A 84 -2.74 -5.12 -3.65
CA TRP A 84 -3.21 -3.73 -3.72
C TRP A 84 -4.73 -3.60 -3.52
N ASP A 85 -5.51 -4.35 -4.31
CA ASP A 85 -6.99 -4.33 -4.31
C ASP A 85 -7.62 -4.65 -2.95
N SER A 86 -6.86 -5.26 -2.03
CA SER A 86 -7.30 -5.62 -0.69
C SER A 86 -6.58 -4.88 0.44
N MET A 87 -5.61 -4.02 0.13
CA MET A 87 -4.73 -3.33 1.09
C MET A 87 -5.53 -2.47 2.07
N PHE A 88 -6.35 -1.56 1.55
CA PHE A 88 -7.18 -0.68 2.38
C PHE A 88 -8.25 -1.47 3.17
N LEU A 89 -8.79 -2.55 2.62
CA LEU A 89 -9.70 -3.42 3.37
C LEU A 89 -8.98 -4.14 4.52
N ALA A 90 -7.73 -4.54 4.33
CA ALA A 90 -6.91 -5.13 5.38
C ALA A 90 -6.66 -4.11 6.51
N LEU A 91 -6.43 -2.84 6.17
CA LEU A 91 -6.33 -1.75 7.14
C LEU A 91 -7.65 -1.56 7.91
N GLU A 92 -8.77 -1.43 7.20
CA GLU A 92 -10.09 -1.21 7.80
C GLU A 92 -10.53 -2.35 8.72
N SER A 93 -10.18 -3.60 8.35
CA SER A 93 -10.47 -4.80 9.14
C SER A 93 -9.43 -5.07 10.25
N ASN A 94 -8.49 -4.16 10.47
CA ASN A 94 -7.40 -4.26 11.44
C ASN A 94 -6.52 -5.52 11.25
N LYS A 95 -6.45 -6.07 10.03
CA LYS A 95 -5.47 -7.11 9.67
C LYS A 95 -4.06 -6.55 9.53
N ILE A 96 -3.96 -5.27 9.17
CA ILE A 96 -2.74 -4.46 9.25
C ILE A 96 -3.10 -3.16 9.99
N GLN A 97 -2.08 -2.48 10.50
CA GLN A 97 -2.20 -1.26 11.30
C GLN A 97 -1.65 -0.03 10.55
N ALA A 98 -0.74 -0.24 9.60
CA ALA A 98 -0.20 0.79 8.73
C ALA A 98 -0.06 0.26 7.28
N ILE A 99 -0.03 1.15 6.30
CA ILE A 99 0.33 0.85 4.91
C ILE A 99 1.57 1.67 4.53
N ALA A 100 2.60 1.00 4.02
CA ALA A 100 3.78 1.61 3.39
C ALA A 100 3.98 0.96 2.03
N ASP A 101 3.42 1.63 1.01
CA ASP A 101 3.22 1.04 -0.33
C ASP A 101 2.92 2.13 -1.39
N GLN A 102 3.78 3.14 -1.50
CA GLN A 102 3.66 4.28 -2.44
C GLN A 102 2.25 4.90 -2.51
N VAL A 103 1.63 5.15 -1.34
CA VAL A 103 0.27 5.69 -1.30
C VAL A 103 0.28 7.21 -1.41
N ALA A 104 -0.19 7.72 -2.56
CA ALA A 104 -0.39 9.15 -2.79
C ALA A 104 -1.36 9.78 -1.77
N LYS A 105 -0.99 10.94 -1.24
CA LYS A 105 -1.75 11.77 -0.29
C LYS A 105 -2.88 12.55 -0.98
N THR A 106 -3.77 11.86 -1.69
CA THR A 106 -4.90 12.52 -2.37
C THR A 106 -5.90 13.12 -1.37
N PRO A 107 -6.65 14.18 -1.72
CA PRO A 107 -7.67 14.75 -0.84
C PRO A 107 -8.69 13.73 -0.35
N GLU A 108 -9.20 12.87 -1.24
CA GLU A 108 -10.16 11.82 -0.90
C GLU A 108 -9.61 10.83 0.14
N ARG A 109 -8.35 10.42 -0.01
CA ARG A 109 -7.71 9.51 0.97
C ARG A 109 -7.49 10.21 2.31
N GLN A 110 -7.10 11.48 2.30
CA GLN A 110 -6.90 12.27 3.53
C GLN A 110 -8.20 12.58 4.28
N GLU A 111 -9.36 12.56 3.61
CA GLU A 111 -10.66 12.64 4.27
C GLU A 111 -11.03 11.36 5.03
N LYS A 112 -10.46 10.21 4.62
CA LYS A 112 -10.82 8.89 5.16
C LYS A 112 -9.77 8.29 6.09
N TYR A 113 -8.50 8.59 5.86
CA TYR A 113 -7.36 8.00 6.55
C TYR A 113 -6.43 9.06 7.10
N LEU A 114 -5.63 8.67 8.09
CA LEU A 114 -4.52 9.46 8.54
C LEU A 114 -3.31 9.18 7.64
N PHE A 115 -2.54 10.22 7.37
CA PHE A 115 -1.22 10.11 6.76
C PHE A 115 -0.17 10.65 7.73
N THR A 116 1.07 10.20 7.59
CA THR A 116 2.21 10.89 8.20
C THR A 116 2.28 12.34 7.75
N ASP A 117 2.77 13.22 8.63
CA ASP A 117 2.89 14.65 8.33
C ASP A 117 3.94 14.85 7.24
N GLU A 118 5.12 14.26 7.44
CA GLU A 118 6.15 14.19 6.42
C GLU A 118 5.77 13.18 5.33
N SER A 119 5.90 13.64 4.09
CA SER A 119 5.88 12.78 2.91
C SER A 119 7.26 12.11 2.78
N TYR A 120 7.28 10.80 2.54
CA TYR A 120 8.54 10.05 2.48
C TYR A 120 9.03 9.86 1.05
N PHE A 121 8.29 10.27 0.03
CA PHE A 121 8.66 10.18 -1.38
C PHE A 121 7.78 11.12 -2.23
N ALA A 122 8.33 11.68 -3.31
CA ALA A 122 7.57 12.33 -4.38
C ALA A 122 7.57 11.42 -5.62
N ALA A 123 6.39 11.02 -6.07
CA ALA A 123 6.23 10.19 -7.27
C ALA A 123 5.69 11.01 -8.44
N GLU A 124 6.10 10.64 -9.65
CA GLU A 124 5.55 11.15 -10.90
C GLU A 124 4.53 10.17 -11.47
N THR A 125 3.56 10.68 -12.22
CA THR A 125 2.64 9.86 -13.02
C THR A 125 2.94 10.08 -14.50
N VAL A 126 3.26 9.02 -15.25
CA VAL A 126 3.56 9.10 -16.69
C VAL A 126 2.81 8.04 -17.49
N ILE A 127 2.86 8.15 -18.81
CA ILE A 127 2.24 7.20 -19.74
C ILE A 127 3.32 6.27 -20.29
N ALA A 128 3.03 4.97 -20.36
CA ALA A 128 3.83 3.98 -21.06
C ALA A 128 3.03 3.35 -22.21
N VAL A 129 3.70 3.17 -23.35
CA VAL A 129 3.13 2.62 -24.58
C VAL A 129 4.06 1.58 -25.17
N LYS A 130 3.56 0.75 -26.08
CA LYS A 130 4.41 -0.17 -26.84
C LYS A 130 5.48 0.61 -27.62
N GLU A 131 6.71 0.11 -27.61
CA GLU A 131 7.85 0.75 -28.28
C GLU A 131 7.57 1.07 -29.76
N GLY A 132 7.94 2.28 -30.18
CA GLY A 132 7.76 2.79 -31.54
C GLY A 132 6.38 3.43 -31.77
N ARG A 133 5.59 3.64 -30.73
CA ARG A 133 4.27 4.26 -30.82
C ARG A 133 4.37 5.76 -30.59
N GLU A 134 4.04 6.54 -31.61
CA GLU A 134 4.16 8.00 -31.59
C GLU A 134 2.81 8.73 -31.42
N ASP A 135 1.66 8.02 -31.47
CA ASP A 135 0.33 8.64 -31.44
C ASP A 135 -0.20 8.98 -30.03
N ILE A 136 0.55 8.66 -28.97
CA ILE A 136 0.15 8.90 -27.58
C ILE A 136 1.31 9.59 -26.84
N GLN A 137 1.07 10.80 -26.33
CA GLN A 137 2.03 11.58 -25.54
C GLN A 137 1.37 12.33 -24.37
N THR A 138 0.06 12.60 -24.45
CA THR A 138 -0.69 13.28 -23.38
C THR A 138 -1.91 12.47 -22.96
N ILE A 139 -2.58 12.90 -21.88
CA ILE A 139 -3.81 12.26 -21.40
C ILE A 139 -4.94 12.36 -22.43
N GLU A 140 -5.01 13.44 -23.21
CA GLU A 140 -5.99 13.61 -24.29
C GLU A 140 -5.80 12.59 -25.42
N ASP A 141 -4.57 12.16 -25.70
CA ASP A 141 -4.30 11.15 -26.72
C ASP A 141 -4.79 9.75 -26.32
N LEU A 142 -5.18 9.57 -25.05
CA LEU A 142 -5.79 8.34 -24.53
C LEU A 142 -7.30 8.26 -24.76
N GLU A 143 -7.96 9.35 -25.19
CA GLU A 143 -9.40 9.33 -25.49
C GLU A 143 -9.72 8.23 -26.52
N GLY A 144 -10.68 7.35 -26.17
CA GLY A 144 -11.07 6.19 -27.00
C GLY A 144 -10.04 5.05 -27.09
N LYS A 145 -8.90 5.14 -26.37
CA LYS A 145 -7.88 4.09 -26.30
C LYS A 145 -8.15 3.11 -25.15
N ALA A 146 -7.69 1.88 -25.30
CA ALA A 146 -7.71 0.90 -24.20
C ALA A 146 -6.54 1.15 -23.24
N VAL A 147 -6.80 1.47 -21.98
CA VAL A 147 -5.74 1.71 -20.99
C VAL A 147 -5.84 0.71 -19.86
N GLY A 148 -4.74 0.02 -19.56
CA GLY A 148 -4.70 -0.90 -18.43
C GLY A 148 -4.84 -0.14 -17.11
N ALA A 149 -5.59 -0.70 -16.16
CA ALA A 149 -5.97 -0.02 -14.92
C ALA A 149 -5.91 -0.96 -13.71
N LEU A 150 -5.63 -0.42 -12.53
CA LEU A 150 -5.76 -1.11 -11.25
C LEU A 150 -6.81 -0.39 -10.39
N ALA A 151 -7.73 -1.15 -9.78
CA ALA A 151 -8.81 -0.54 -9.04
C ALA A 151 -8.28 0.19 -7.79
N GLY A 152 -8.64 1.48 -7.65
CA GLY A 152 -8.30 2.28 -6.47
C GLY A 152 -6.85 2.77 -6.41
N ASP A 153 -6.02 2.50 -7.42
CA ASP A 153 -4.73 3.19 -7.58
C ASP A 153 -4.97 4.69 -7.91
N SER A 154 -4.04 5.57 -7.55
CA SER A 154 -4.20 7.00 -7.83
C SER A 154 -4.10 7.31 -9.33
N TYR A 155 -3.37 6.49 -10.09
CA TYR A 155 -3.19 6.65 -11.53
C TYR A 155 -4.48 6.40 -12.32
N THR A 156 -5.24 5.37 -11.97
CA THR A 156 -6.56 5.08 -12.55
C THR A 156 -7.58 6.09 -12.09
N LEU A 157 -7.57 6.50 -10.80
CA LEU A 157 -8.48 7.55 -10.32
C LEU A 157 -8.29 8.87 -11.11
N LEU A 158 -7.05 9.23 -11.47
CA LEU A 158 -6.78 10.37 -12.36
C LEU A 158 -7.48 10.21 -13.73
N LEU A 159 -7.45 9.02 -14.32
CA LEU A 159 -8.11 8.74 -15.60
C LEU A 159 -9.63 8.66 -15.47
N GLU A 160 -10.15 8.14 -14.35
CA GLU A 160 -11.58 8.13 -14.03
C GLU A 160 -12.11 9.57 -13.88
N GLU A 161 -11.40 10.44 -13.17
CA GLU A 161 -11.72 11.86 -13.02
C GLU A 161 -11.70 12.56 -14.38
N TYR A 162 -10.67 12.32 -15.20
CA TYR A 162 -10.60 12.85 -16.56
C TYR A 162 -11.83 12.44 -17.39
N ASN A 163 -12.22 11.16 -17.32
CA ASN A 163 -13.37 10.61 -18.02
C ASN A 163 -14.72 11.24 -17.63
N GLU A 164 -14.84 11.90 -16.48
CA GLU A 164 -16.07 12.62 -16.11
C GLU A 164 -16.38 13.79 -17.04
N THR A 165 -15.35 14.34 -17.70
CA THR A 165 -15.46 15.54 -18.55
C THR A 165 -14.98 15.34 -20.00
N ALA A 166 -14.33 14.23 -20.30
CA ALA A 166 -13.81 13.88 -21.63
C ALA A 166 -14.90 13.82 -22.71
N ALA A 167 -14.54 14.16 -23.95
CA ALA A 167 -15.47 14.10 -25.08
C ALA A 167 -15.70 12.65 -25.53
N GLU A 168 -14.64 11.85 -25.50
CA GLU A 168 -14.64 10.41 -25.71
C GLU A 168 -13.88 9.76 -24.54
N PRO A 169 -14.53 8.92 -23.72
CA PRO A 169 -13.87 8.36 -22.54
C PRO A 169 -12.75 7.40 -22.93
N ILE A 170 -11.70 7.41 -22.12
CA ILE A 170 -10.64 6.40 -22.11
C ILE A 170 -11.26 5.06 -21.73
N GLU A 171 -10.99 4.00 -22.51
CA GLU A 171 -11.48 2.65 -22.22
C GLU A 171 -10.61 1.95 -21.16
N LEU A 172 -10.91 2.17 -19.89
CA LEU A 172 -10.20 1.51 -18.79
C LEU A 172 -10.43 -0.01 -18.78
N LYS A 173 -9.33 -0.78 -18.78
CA LYS A 173 -9.29 -2.24 -18.68
C LYS A 173 -8.68 -2.63 -17.35
N TYR A 174 -9.53 -2.85 -16.35
CA TYR A 174 -9.09 -3.25 -15.02
C TYR A 174 -8.46 -4.65 -15.03
N SER A 175 -7.25 -4.77 -14.50
CA SER A 175 -6.58 -6.06 -14.32
C SER A 175 -7.33 -6.92 -13.28
N GLU A 176 -7.45 -8.21 -13.55
CA GLU A 176 -8.01 -9.17 -12.57
C GLU A 176 -6.99 -9.59 -11.52
N SER A 177 -5.68 -9.48 -11.82
CA SER A 177 -4.61 -9.93 -10.93
C SER A 177 -4.15 -8.86 -9.93
N GLY A 178 -4.46 -7.59 -10.19
CA GLY A 178 -3.91 -6.48 -9.42
C GLY A 178 -2.43 -6.18 -9.70
N ASN A 179 -1.80 -6.91 -10.63
CA ASN A 179 -0.34 -6.86 -10.81
C ASN A 179 0.07 -5.91 -11.95
N PRO A 180 0.90 -4.88 -11.68
CA PRO A 180 1.31 -3.90 -12.70
C PRO A 180 2.21 -4.49 -13.79
N SER A 181 3.00 -5.53 -13.49
CA SER A 181 3.86 -6.18 -14.49
C SER A 181 3.06 -6.91 -15.56
N GLU A 182 1.88 -7.44 -15.23
CA GLU A 182 0.97 -8.04 -16.21
C GLU A 182 0.42 -6.98 -17.17
N ILE A 183 0.08 -5.79 -16.67
CA ILE A 183 -0.42 -4.70 -17.51
C ILE A 183 0.64 -4.26 -18.52
N LEU A 184 1.90 -4.12 -18.10
CA LEU A 184 3.00 -3.80 -19.02
C LEU A 184 3.21 -4.88 -20.10
N GLN A 185 3.02 -6.15 -19.77
CA GLN A 185 3.02 -7.22 -20.77
C GLN A 185 1.82 -7.10 -21.73
N ASP A 186 0.66 -6.71 -21.25
CA ASP A 186 -0.51 -6.46 -22.09
C ASP A 186 -0.31 -5.26 -23.03
N VAL A 187 0.40 -4.20 -22.60
CA VAL A 187 0.85 -3.10 -23.47
C VAL A 187 1.78 -3.63 -24.57
N GLN A 188 2.83 -4.37 -24.22
CA GLN A 188 3.76 -4.98 -25.19
C GLN A 188 3.02 -5.84 -26.23
N ASN A 189 2.07 -6.64 -25.76
CA ASN A 189 1.30 -7.55 -26.59
C ASN A 189 0.20 -6.85 -27.40
N GLY A 190 -0.05 -5.55 -27.16
CA GLY A 190 -1.08 -4.76 -27.82
C GLY A 190 -2.50 -5.16 -27.43
N ARG A 191 -2.70 -5.70 -26.22
CA ARG A 191 -4.02 -5.98 -25.65
C ARG A 191 -4.64 -4.73 -25.04
N VAL A 192 -3.80 -3.84 -24.51
CA VAL A 192 -4.12 -2.45 -24.18
C VAL A 192 -3.16 -1.54 -24.93
N ASP A 193 -3.59 -0.30 -25.15
CA ASP A 193 -2.84 0.71 -25.89
C ASP A 193 -1.77 1.41 -25.06
N ALA A 194 -2.03 1.60 -23.77
CA ALA A 194 -1.15 2.28 -22.84
C ALA A 194 -1.36 1.81 -21.39
N TYR A 195 -0.44 2.21 -20.53
CA TYR A 195 -0.55 2.14 -19.08
C TYR A 195 -0.13 3.47 -18.47
N VAL A 196 -0.74 3.86 -17.35
CA VAL A 196 -0.39 5.09 -16.62
C VAL A 196 0.05 4.71 -15.23
N ASN A 197 1.29 5.04 -14.88
CA ASN A 197 1.89 4.67 -13.59
C ASN A 197 3.18 5.47 -13.30
N ASP A 198 3.87 5.14 -12.21
CA ASP A 198 5.17 5.64 -11.81
C ASP A 198 6.29 5.18 -12.76
N PRO A 199 7.12 6.12 -13.27
CA PRO A 199 8.19 5.80 -14.21
C PRO A 199 9.29 4.90 -13.63
N ILE A 200 9.60 5.04 -12.33
CA ILE A 200 10.65 4.27 -11.66
C ILE A 200 10.22 2.81 -11.56
N MET A 201 8.98 2.56 -11.13
CA MET A 201 8.42 1.21 -11.10
C MET A 201 8.35 0.60 -12.49
N MET A 202 7.83 1.35 -13.47
CA MET A 202 7.74 0.84 -14.84
C MET A 202 9.13 0.49 -15.37
N ASN A 203 10.12 1.38 -15.30
CA ASN A 203 11.48 1.10 -15.76
C ASN A 203 12.08 -0.15 -15.10
N ALA A 204 11.91 -0.32 -13.78
CA ALA A 204 12.38 -1.51 -13.08
C ALA A 204 11.77 -2.81 -13.65
N VAL A 205 10.47 -2.80 -13.97
CA VAL A 205 9.78 -3.95 -14.57
C VAL A 205 10.20 -4.16 -16.02
N LEU A 206 10.34 -3.08 -16.80
CA LEU A 206 10.76 -3.12 -18.21
C LEU A 206 12.16 -3.72 -18.36
N GLU A 207 13.12 -3.27 -17.54
CA GLU A 207 14.49 -3.77 -17.54
C GLU A 207 14.56 -5.24 -17.11
N LYS A 208 13.87 -5.59 -16.02
CA LYS A 208 13.89 -6.96 -15.48
C LYS A 208 13.32 -7.99 -16.45
N ASN A 209 12.28 -7.62 -17.20
CA ASN A 209 11.55 -8.53 -18.08
C ASN A 209 11.84 -8.33 -19.57
N GLU A 210 12.77 -7.43 -19.92
CA GLU A 210 13.15 -7.08 -21.29
C GLU A 210 11.94 -6.71 -22.16
N LEU A 211 11.04 -5.88 -21.63
CA LEU A 211 9.80 -5.52 -22.31
C LEU A 211 9.99 -4.38 -23.32
N GLY A 212 9.47 -4.54 -24.54
CA GLY A 212 9.42 -3.54 -25.61
C GLY A 212 8.30 -2.53 -25.42
N VAL A 213 8.39 -1.77 -24.33
CA VAL A 213 7.47 -0.70 -23.93
C VAL A 213 8.33 0.52 -23.55
N GLU A 214 7.85 1.71 -23.86
CA GLU A 214 8.55 2.97 -23.60
C GLU A 214 7.64 3.95 -22.86
N ILE A 215 8.25 4.74 -21.98
CA ILE A 215 7.59 5.86 -21.30
C ILE A 215 7.60 7.06 -22.22
N VAL A 216 6.46 7.74 -22.33
CA VAL A 216 6.22 8.86 -23.26
C VAL A 216 5.64 10.07 -22.55
N GLY A 217 5.69 11.21 -23.23
CA GLY A 217 5.12 12.44 -22.73
C GLY A 217 5.92 13.14 -21.64
N GLN A 218 5.22 13.98 -20.89
CA GLN A 218 5.71 14.62 -19.67
C GLN A 218 4.89 14.09 -18.48
N PRO A 219 5.39 14.20 -17.25
CA PRO A 219 4.61 13.85 -16.06
C PRO A 219 3.24 14.54 -16.05
N LEU A 220 2.19 13.75 -15.85
CA LEU A 220 0.81 14.22 -15.76
C LEU A 220 0.56 14.91 -14.41
N VAL A 221 1.05 14.29 -13.34
CA VAL A 221 0.91 14.75 -11.94
C VAL A 221 2.18 14.38 -11.17
N ASN A 222 2.47 15.18 -10.14
CA ASN A 222 3.44 14.85 -9.10
C ASN A 222 2.68 14.74 -7.77
N ASP A 223 2.82 13.61 -7.10
CA ASP A 223 2.14 13.34 -5.83
C ASP A 223 3.14 13.03 -4.72
N ASP A 224 2.81 13.49 -3.53
CA ASP A 224 3.51 13.11 -2.31
C ASP A 224 2.98 11.79 -1.77
N MET A 225 3.90 10.89 -1.41
CA MET A 225 3.59 9.60 -0.80
C MET A 225 3.70 9.68 0.73
N GLY A 226 2.77 9.04 1.43
CA GLY A 226 2.76 8.99 2.89
C GLY A 226 2.41 7.62 3.44
N ILE A 227 2.79 7.38 4.71
CA ILE A 227 2.39 6.17 5.42
C ILE A 227 0.92 6.34 5.82
N VAL A 228 0.08 5.35 5.51
CA VAL A 228 -1.35 5.40 5.79
C VAL A 228 -1.65 4.71 7.11
N LEU A 229 -2.46 5.34 7.93
CA LEU A 229 -2.97 4.81 9.19
C LEU A 229 -4.49 4.99 9.21
N LYS A 230 -5.19 4.11 9.91
CA LYS A 230 -6.64 4.23 10.05
C LYS A 230 -7.00 5.41 10.95
N ASP A 231 -8.03 6.19 10.61
CA ASP A 231 -8.50 7.30 11.45
C ASP A 231 -9.29 6.81 12.68
N GLU A 232 -8.55 6.25 13.63
CA GLU A 232 -9.01 5.83 14.95
C GLU A 232 -7.94 6.14 16.01
N GLU A 233 -8.26 5.94 17.29
CA GLU A 233 -7.36 6.28 18.40
C GLU A 233 -5.98 5.63 18.25
N LYS A 234 -5.95 4.32 17.94
CA LYS A 234 -4.70 3.59 17.72
C LYS A 234 -3.89 4.12 16.53
N GLY A 235 -4.57 4.54 15.46
CA GLY A 235 -3.90 5.17 14.32
C GLY A 235 -3.28 6.52 14.67
N LYS A 236 -3.93 7.31 15.54
CA LYS A 236 -3.40 8.58 16.05
C LYS A 236 -2.20 8.38 16.95
N GLU A 237 -2.24 7.36 17.81
CA GLU A 237 -1.10 6.95 18.64
C GLU A 237 0.10 6.53 17.78
N LEU A 238 -0.11 5.66 16.79
CA LEU A 238 0.96 5.23 15.87
C LEU A 238 1.52 6.40 15.06
N LYS A 239 0.66 7.28 14.55
CA LYS A 239 1.07 8.50 13.84
C LYS A 239 1.99 9.36 14.71
N ALA A 240 1.60 9.61 15.96
CA ALA A 240 2.37 10.42 16.90
C ALA A 240 3.75 9.81 17.26
N LEU A 241 3.89 8.48 17.14
CA LEU A 241 5.17 7.78 17.29
C LEU A 241 6.03 7.85 16.02
N ILE A 242 5.42 7.69 14.85
CA ILE A 242 6.13 7.63 13.56
C ILE A 242 6.58 9.02 13.09
N ASP A 243 5.74 10.05 13.21
CA ASP A 243 6.01 11.37 12.63
C ASP A 243 7.36 11.99 13.08
N PRO A 244 7.72 11.99 14.38
CA PRO A 244 8.99 12.58 14.81
C PRO A 244 10.21 11.82 14.26
N ILE A 245 10.11 10.49 14.14
CA ILE A 245 11.18 9.64 13.61
C ILE A 245 11.32 9.87 12.11
N LEU A 246 10.21 9.85 11.37
CA LEU A 246 10.23 10.08 9.92
C LEU A 246 10.80 11.46 9.58
N LYS A 247 10.43 12.47 10.37
CA LYS A 247 11.02 13.80 10.25
C LYS A 247 12.53 13.80 10.50
N GLN A 248 13.00 13.10 11.53
CA GLN A 248 14.44 12.99 11.80
C GLN A 248 15.17 12.30 10.65
N LEU A 249 14.63 11.20 10.12
CA LEU A 249 15.20 10.45 8.98
C LEU A 249 15.26 11.30 7.70
N LYS A 250 14.30 12.22 7.53
CA LYS A 250 14.33 13.22 6.46
C LYS A 250 15.42 14.27 6.70
N GLU A 251 15.50 14.83 7.92
CA GLU A 251 16.45 15.88 8.29
C GLU A 251 17.92 15.41 8.31
N ASP A 252 18.17 14.14 8.68
CA ASP A 252 19.52 13.58 8.76
C ASP A 252 20.04 12.95 7.45
N GLY A 253 19.19 12.91 6.41
CA GLY A 253 19.52 12.42 5.08
C GLY A 253 19.30 10.93 4.86
N THR A 254 18.86 10.18 5.88
CA THR A 254 18.62 8.73 5.75
C THR A 254 17.60 8.41 4.66
N LEU A 255 16.52 9.19 4.53
CA LEU A 255 15.53 8.97 3.46
C LEU A 255 16.15 9.19 2.07
N SER A 256 16.98 10.22 1.90
CA SER A 256 17.66 10.50 0.62
C SER A 256 18.64 9.38 0.26
N GLU A 257 19.42 8.87 1.22
CA GLU A 257 20.32 7.73 0.98
C GLU A 257 19.56 6.48 0.55
N LEU A 258 18.39 6.21 1.17
CA LEU A 258 17.52 5.11 0.77
C LEU A 258 16.89 5.34 -0.62
N SER A 259 16.47 6.57 -0.92
CA SER A 259 15.94 6.96 -2.22
C SER A 259 16.97 6.68 -3.32
N GLU A 260 18.20 7.16 -3.14
CA GLU A 260 19.29 6.97 -4.10
C GLU A 260 19.64 5.48 -4.28
N LYS A 261 19.69 4.71 -3.17
CA LYS A 261 19.96 3.27 -3.20
C LYS A 261 18.97 2.50 -4.07
N TRP A 262 17.68 2.81 -3.94
CA TRP A 262 16.61 2.02 -4.56
C TRP A 262 16.18 2.52 -5.93
N THR A 263 16.29 3.82 -6.17
CA THR A 263 15.74 4.46 -7.38
C THR A 263 16.81 5.08 -8.27
N GLY A 264 18.04 5.25 -7.77
CA GLY A 264 19.12 5.92 -8.48
C GLY A 264 19.02 7.46 -8.48
N GLY A 265 18.08 8.04 -7.73
CA GLY A 265 17.92 9.48 -7.56
C GLY A 265 17.41 9.84 -6.16
N ASP A 266 17.39 11.14 -5.86
CA ASP A 266 16.82 11.67 -4.62
C ASP A 266 15.43 12.26 -4.92
N TYR A 267 14.41 11.63 -4.34
CA TYR A 267 13.00 11.97 -4.53
C TYR A 267 12.32 12.35 -3.22
N ILE A 268 13.08 12.75 -2.20
CA ILE A 268 12.51 13.17 -0.93
C ILE A 268 11.99 14.62 -1.06
N PRO A 269 10.70 14.89 -0.79
CA PRO A 269 10.15 16.25 -0.86
C PRO A 269 10.86 17.19 0.12
N GLU A 270 11.02 18.47 -0.23
CA GLU A 270 11.61 19.49 0.67
C GLU A 270 10.84 19.67 1.99
#